data_AF-A0A962V679-F1
#
_entry.id   AF-A0A962V679-F1
#
_cell.length_a   1.000
_cell.length_b   1.000
_cell.length_c   1.000
_cell.angle_alpha   90.00
_cell.angle_beta   90.00
_cell.angle_gamma   90.00
#
_symmetry.space_group_name_H-M   'P 1'
#
loop_
_entity.id
_entity.type
_entity.pdbx_description
1 polymer ?
#
loop_
_entity_poly.entity_id
_entity_poly.type
_entity_poly.pdbx_seq_one_letter_code
_entity_poly.pdbx_strand_id
1 'polypeptide(L)'
;EVQRPAVLLVHSDYTPKSGPQRVRDLLPAEADQLLQQRVAFFNVWKPLYRPVEELPLAMCDATTASDEDMLLMQLKYRERTGEIYVMRYSPSHRWYYFPNMTPQQALLLKTYDSET
;
A
#
# COMPACT_ATOMS: atom_id res chain seq x y z
N GLU A 1 -3.90 -9.15 -22.84
CA GLU A 1 -3.92 -9.11 -21.37
C GLU A 1 -2.54 -8.67 -20.90
N VAL A 2 -2.41 -7.60 -20.13
CA VAL A 2 -1.10 -7.18 -19.61
C VAL A 2 -0.86 -7.94 -18.32
N GLN A 3 -0.08 -9.02 -18.37
CA GLN A 3 0.46 -9.63 -17.16
C GLN A 3 1.47 -8.65 -16.56
N ARG A 4 1.11 -8.05 -15.42
CA ARG A 4 2.09 -7.34 -14.59
C ARG A 4 2.78 -8.37 -13.72
N PRO A 5 4.13 -8.47 -13.77
CA PRO A 5 4.85 -9.37 -12.88
C PRO A 5 4.62 -8.96 -11.42
N ALA A 6 4.87 -9.88 -10.51
CA ALA A 6 4.86 -9.58 -9.07
C ALA A 6 5.82 -8.42 -8.78
N VAL A 7 5.35 -7.45 -8.00
CA VAL A 7 6.19 -6.34 -7.56
C VAL A 7 7.05 -6.84 -6.41
N LEU A 8 8.36 -6.92 -6.65
CA LEU A 8 9.34 -7.36 -5.65
C LEU A 8 9.90 -6.21 -4.80
N LEU A 9 9.55 -4.98 -5.14
CA LEU A 9 9.94 -3.78 -4.41
C LEU A 9 8.95 -3.51 -3.28
N VAL A 10 9.45 -3.41 -2.05
CA VAL A 10 8.63 -2.94 -0.92
C VAL A 10 8.16 -1.51 -1.18
N HIS A 11 6.87 -1.27 -0.99
CA HIS A 11 6.29 0.05 -1.11
C HIS A 11 5.05 0.21 -0.22
N SER A 12 4.72 1.47 0.06
CA SER A 12 3.38 1.89 0.48
C SER A 12 2.77 2.71 -0.65
N ASP A 13 1.52 2.40 -1.01
CA ASP A 13 0.81 2.99 -2.16
C ASP A 13 0.59 4.50 -2.04
N TYR A 14 0.63 5.03 -0.81
CA TYR A 14 0.24 6.40 -0.54
C TYR A 14 1.21 7.11 0.38
N THR A 15 1.34 8.41 0.16
CA THR A 15 2.05 9.37 0.99
C THR A 15 1.05 10.35 1.62
N PRO A 16 1.45 11.16 2.61
CA PRO A 16 0.61 12.25 3.12
C PRO A 16 0.08 13.20 2.04
N LYS A 17 0.77 13.30 0.91
CA LYS A 17 0.36 14.10 -0.24
C LYS A 17 -0.54 13.33 -1.21
N SER A 18 -0.18 12.09 -1.55
CA SER A 18 -0.95 11.33 -2.55
C SER A 18 -2.24 10.74 -2.00
N GLY A 19 -2.34 10.50 -0.69
CA GLY A 19 -3.56 10.02 -0.03
C GLY A 19 -4.77 10.96 -0.24
N PRO A 20 -4.68 12.24 0.15
CA PRO A 20 -5.76 13.20 -0.06
C PRO A 20 -6.05 13.47 -1.53
N GLN A 21 -5.01 13.48 -2.37
CA GLN A 21 -5.19 13.60 -3.82
C GLN A 21 -6.01 12.41 -4.36
N ARG A 22 -5.77 11.20 -3.85
CA ARG A 22 -6.53 10.02 -4.27
C ARG A 22 -8.02 10.13 -3.93
N VAL A 23 -8.37 10.72 -2.79
CA VAL A 23 -9.77 11.01 -2.45
C VAL A 23 -10.38 11.97 -3.47
N ARG A 24 -9.68 13.06 -3.81
CA ARG A 24 -10.13 14.01 -4.83
C ARG A 24 -10.29 13.38 -6.22
N ASP A 25 -9.40 12.48 -6.58
CA ASP A 25 -9.47 11.76 -7.86
C ASP A 25 -10.67 10.81 -7.94
N LEU A 26 -11.04 10.17 -6.82
CA LEU A 26 -12.10 9.15 -6.78
C LEU A 26 -13.48 9.73 -6.50
N LEU A 27 -13.57 10.73 -5.62
CA LEU A 27 -14.81 11.28 -5.09
C LEU A 27 -14.79 12.82 -5.19
N PRO A 28 -14.64 13.41 -6.39
CA PRO A 28 -14.36 14.83 -6.56
C PRO A 28 -15.44 15.75 -5.97
N ALA A 29 -16.71 15.33 -5.98
CA ALA A 29 -17.82 16.13 -5.45
C ALA A 29 -17.88 16.18 -3.91
N GLU A 30 -17.33 15.17 -3.24
CA GLU A 30 -17.44 14.99 -1.78
C GLU A 30 -16.11 15.14 -1.06
N ALA A 31 -15.00 15.21 -1.81
CA ALA A 31 -13.65 15.13 -1.28
C ALA A 31 -13.36 16.18 -0.20
N ASP A 32 -13.76 17.44 -0.39
CA ASP A 32 -13.47 18.50 0.58
C ASP A 32 -14.18 18.28 1.92
N GLN A 33 -15.35 17.63 1.93
CA GLN A 33 -16.05 17.27 3.16
C GLN A 33 -15.45 16.01 3.80
N LEU A 34 -15.12 15.00 2.98
CA LEU A 34 -14.51 13.75 3.47
C LEU A 34 -13.13 13.98 4.08
N LEU A 35 -12.33 14.86 3.48
CA LEU A 35 -10.98 15.20 3.95
C LEU A 35 -10.96 16.05 5.24
N GLN A 36 -12.11 16.52 5.72
CA GLN A 36 -12.25 17.10 7.06
C GLN A 36 -12.36 16.02 8.15
N GLN A 37 -12.57 14.77 7.76
CA GLN A 37 -12.67 13.63 8.65
C GLN A 37 -11.44 12.72 8.47
N ARG A 38 -11.32 11.71 9.32
CA ARG A 38 -10.32 10.67 9.14
C ARG A 38 -10.58 9.89 7.85
N VAL A 39 -9.55 9.79 7.01
CA VAL A 39 -9.55 8.94 5.82
C VAL A 39 -8.47 7.88 5.96
N ALA A 40 -8.82 6.63 5.72
CA ALA A 40 -7.89 5.53 5.65
C ALA A 40 -8.13 4.69 4.40
N PHE A 41 -7.04 4.16 3.83
CA PHE A 41 -7.12 3.22 2.71
C PHE A 41 -6.68 1.85 3.17
N PHE A 42 -7.47 0.86 2.77
CA PHE A 42 -7.20 -0.54 3.05
C PHE A 42 -7.13 -1.32 1.76
N ASN A 43 -6.06 -2.09 1.60
CA ASN A 43 -5.96 -3.09 0.54
C ASN A 43 -6.38 -4.45 1.11
N VAL A 44 -7.13 -5.21 0.33
CA VAL A 44 -7.44 -6.62 0.62
C VAL A 44 -6.60 -7.50 -0.29
N TRP A 45 -5.78 -8.36 0.29
CA TRP A 45 -5.04 -9.36 -0.46
C TRP A 45 -5.60 -10.75 -0.19
N LYS A 46 -5.97 -11.46 -1.26
CA LYS A 46 -6.69 -12.74 -1.18
C LYS A 46 -6.30 -13.67 -2.32
N PRO A 47 -5.87 -14.91 -2.04
CA PRO A 47 -5.73 -15.95 -3.05
C PRO A 47 -7.11 -16.30 -3.65
N LEU A 48 -7.19 -16.45 -4.97
CA LEU A 48 -8.47 -16.70 -5.66
C LEU A 48 -8.77 -18.19 -5.89
N TYR A 49 -7.75 -19.03 -6.07
CA TYR A 49 -7.95 -20.42 -6.52
C TYR A 49 -7.17 -21.47 -5.74
N ARG A 50 -5.85 -21.32 -5.63
CA ARG A 50 -4.96 -22.31 -4.99
C ARG A 50 -4.25 -21.70 -3.78
N PRO A 51 -3.79 -22.52 -2.83
CA PRO A 51 -2.87 -22.08 -1.79
C PRO A 51 -1.67 -21.35 -2.40
N VAL A 52 -1.16 -20.34 -1.68
CA VAL A 52 0.00 -19.57 -2.13
C VAL A 52 1.28 -20.33 -1.79
N GLU A 53 1.88 -20.93 -2.82
CA GLU A 53 3.12 -21.71 -2.71
C GLU A 53 4.35 -20.88 -3.14
N GLU A 54 4.15 -19.89 -4.02
CA GLU A 54 5.21 -19.02 -4.54
C GLU A 54 4.90 -17.55 -4.25
N LEU A 55 5.95 -16.79 -3.93
CA LEU A 55 5.89 -15.35 -3.66
C LEU A 55 4.78 -14.96 -2.65
N PRO A 56 4.77 -15.54 -1.43
CA PRO A 56 3.83 -15.12 -0.41
C PRO A 56 4.00 -13.64 -0.11
N LEU A 57 2.89 -12.95 0.16
CA LEU A 57 2.93 -11.54 0.49
C LEU A 57 3.69 -11.34 1.82
N ALA A 58 4.75 -10.54 1.75
CA ALA A 58 5.46 -10.02 2.92
C ALA A 58 4.99 -8.59 3.22
N MET A 59 4.89 -8.27 4.50
CA MET A 59 4.40 -6.98 5.02
C MET A 59 5.34 -6.51 6.11
N CYS A 60 5.69 -5.23 6.12
CA CYS A 60 6.43 -4.63 7.22
C CYS A 60 5.46 -4.01 8.23
N ASP A 61 5.72 -4.18 9.53
CA ASP A 61 5.06 -3.42 10.58
C ASP A 61 5.50 -1.95 10.50
N ALA A 62 4.57 -1.09 10.10
CA ALA A 62 4.82 0.34 9.94
C ALA A 62 5.30 1.02 11.23
N THR A 63 4.97 0.48 12.42
CA THR A 63 5.42 1.05 13.70
C THR A 63 6.90 0.79 14.00
N THR A 64 7.54 -0.08 13.21
CA THR A 64 8.97 -0.42 13.33
C THR A 64 9.84 0.25 12.27
N ALA A 65 9.20 0.95 11.32
CA ALA A 65 9.86 1.75 10.30
C ALA A 65 9.94 3.21 10.77
N SER A 66 11.05 3.87 10.45
CA SER A 66 11.21 5.30 10.67
C SER A 66 10.85 6.08 9.41
N ASP A 67 10.55 7.38 9.54
CA ASP A 67 10.30 8.26 8.39
C ASP A 67 11.51 8.33 7.45
N GLU A 68 12.73 8.18 7.97
CA GLU A 68 13.98 8.15 7.19
C GLU A 68 14.09 6.90 6.29
N ASP A 69 13.36 5.84 6.63
CA ASP A 69 13.28 4.64 5.81
C ASP A 69 12.37 4.84 4.60
N MET A 70 11.46 5.82 4.63
CA MET A 70 10.44 6.05 3.60
C MET A 70 10.96 6.96 2.49
N LEU A 71 11.37 6.36 1.38
CA LEU A 71 11.89 7.08 0.22
C LEU A 71 10.77 7.38 -0.78
N LEU A 72 10.59 8.65 -1.10
CA LEU A 72 9.57 9.10 -2.05
C LEU A 72 9.94 8.67 -3.46
N MET A 73 9.04 7.93 -4.12
CA MET A 73 9.16 7.53 -5.52
C MET A 73 8.00 8.08 -6.33
N GLN A 74 8.32 8.79 -7.43
CA GLN A 74 7.31 9.27 -8.36
C GLN A 74 7.00 8.22 -9.42
N LEU A 75 5.71 7.95 -9.61
CA LEU A 75 5.20 7.11 -10.68
C LEU A 75 4.73 8.01 -11.83
N LYS A 76 5.49 8.06 -12.93
CA LYS A 76 5.12 8.86 -14.12
C LYS A 76 4.18 8.07 -15.01
N TYR A 77 2.93 8.51 -15.06
CA TYR A 77 1.94 8.05 -16.04
C TYR A 77 1.73 9.13 -17.10
N ARG A 78 1.16 8.73 -18.24
CA ARG A 78 0.89 9.64 -19.36
C ARG A 78 0.07 10.87 -18.95
N GLU A 79 -0.96 10.67 -18.12
CA GLU A 79 -1.92 11.72 -17.75
C GLU A 79 -1.71 12.27 -16.33
N ARG A 80 -0.80 11.69 -15.53
CA ARG A 80 -0.56 12.12 -14.15
C ARG A 80 0.80 11.68 -13.59
N THR A 81 1.29 12.40 -12.58
CA THR A 81 2.36 11.92 -11.71
C THR A 81 1.75 11.40 -10.41
N GLY A 82 1.89 10.10 -10.14
CA GLY A 82 1.62 9.51 -8.82
C GLY A 82 2.85 9.58 -7.91
N GLU A 83 2.64 9.35 -6.62
CA GLU A 83 3.70 9.35 -5.60
C GLU A 83 3.42 8.24 -4.59
N ILE A 84 4.43 7.42 -4.34
CA ILE A 84 4.42 6.31 -3.40
C ILE A 84 5.65 6.37 -2.51
N TYR A 85 5.67 5.62 -1.41
CA TYR A 85 6.90 5.36 -0.66
C TYR A 85 7.49 4.01 -1.06
N VAL A 86 8.81 3.95 -1.18
CA VAL A 86 9.59 2.70 -1.17
C VAL A 86 10.46 2.70 0.08
N MET A 87 10.81 1.53 0.61
CA MET A 87 11.53 1.46 1.88
C MET A 87 13.02 1.19 1.70
N ARG A 88 13.85 1.97 2.40
CA ARG A 88 15.25 1.64 2.69
C ARG A 88 15.31 0.45 3.64
N TYR A 89 16.36 -0.35 3.59
CA TYR A 89 16.59 -1.37 4.61
C TYR A 89 16.89 -0.75 5.99
N SER A 90 16.27 -1.28 7.03
CA SER A 90 16.65 -1.06 8.42
C SER A 90 16.61 -2.38 9.21
N PRO A 91 17.58 -2.64 10.10
CA PRO A 91 17.52 -3.80 11.00
C PRO A 91 16.38 -3.72 12.03
N SER A 92 15.75 -2.54 12.21
CA SER A 92 14.58 -2.39 13.09
C SER A 92 13.30 -2.95 12.48
N HIS A 93 13.24 -3.10 11.16
CA HIS A 93 12.02 -3.51 10.46
C HIS A 93 11.57 -4.90 10.86
N ARG A 94 10.33 -4.99 11.32
CA ARG A 94 9.69 -6.27 11.61
C ARG A 94 8.81 -6.68 10.45
N TRP A 95 9.20 -7.79 9.83
CA TRP A 95 8.52 -8.36 8.68
C TRP A 95 7.64 -9.53 9.07
N TYR A 96 6.47 -9.58 8.45
CA TYR A 96 5.49 -10.64 8.56
C TYR A 96 5.20 -11.21 7.17
N TYR A 97 4.97 -12.51 7.08
CA TYR A 97 4.48 -13.15 5.87
C TYR A 97 3.53 -14.28 6.26
N PHE A 98 2.62 -14.63 5.36
CA PHE A 98 1.66 -15.70 5.59
C PHE A 98 1.84 -16.82 4.55
N PRO A 99 2.65 -17.85 4.83
CA PRO A 99 2.89 -18.92 3.88
C PRO A 99 1.66 -19.83 3.75
N ASN A 100 1.48 -20.45 2.57
CA ASN A 100 0.41 -21.42 2.29
C ASN A 100 -1.01 -20.85 2.51
N MET A 101 -1.19 -19.54 2.33
CA MET A 101 -2.48 -18.89 2.51
C MET A 101 -3.51 -19.46 1.53
N THR A 102 -4.67 -19.87 2.03
CA THR A 102 -5.72 -20.52 1.24
C THR A 102 -6.74 -19.52 0.68
N PRO A 103 -7.54 -19.91 -0.33
CA PRO A 103 -8.63 -19.06 -0.84
C PRO A 103 -9.74 -18.74 0.17
N GLN A 104 -9.72 -19.30 1.37
CA GLN A 104 -10.67 -18.97 2.45
C GLN A 104 -10.16 -17.84 3.35
N GLN A 105 -8.89 -17.45 3.21
CA GLN A 105 -8.26 -16.41 4.01
C GLN A 105 -8.18 -15.10 3.22
N ALA A 106 -8.02 -13.98 3.94
CA ALA A 106 -7.73 -12.67 3.38
C ALA A 106 -6.82 -11.91 4.35
N LEU A 107 -5.92 -11.08 3.80
CA LEU A 107 -5.12 -10.12 4.55
C LEU A 107 -5.71 -8.73 4.30
N LEU A 108 -5.84 -7.94 5.36
CA LEU A 108 -6.23 -6.54 5.28
C LEU A 108 -5.00 -5.69 5.62
N LEU A 109 -4.65 -4.77 4.72
CA LEU A 109 -3.47 -3.92 4.83
C LEU A 109 -3.92 -2.48 4.96
N LYS A 110 -3.57 -1.80 6.05
CA LYS A 110 -3.74 -0.34 6.13
C LYS A 110 -2.59 0.30 5.35
N THR A 111 -2.89 0.92 4.21
CA THR A 111 -1.88 1.52 3.32
C THR A 111 -1.86 3.04 3.39
N TYR A 112 -2.87 3.64 4.00
CA TYR A 112 -2.93 5.06 4.30
C TYR A 112 -3.85 5.31 5.49
N ASP A 113 -3.52 6.31 6.30
CA ASP A 113 -4.36 6.79 7.39
C ASP A 113 -4.03 8.27 7.61
N SER A 114 -5.01 9.15 7.58
CA SER A 114 -4.78 10.60 7.71
C SER A 114 -4.45 11.03 9.14
N GLU A 115 -4.60 10.14 10.13
CA GLU A 115 -4.35 10.41 11.55
C GLU A 115 -3.08 9.75 12.10
N THR A 116 -2.39 8.92 11.33
CA THR A 116 -1.18 8.20 11.78
C THR A 116 -0.09 8.23 10.71
#